data_AF-U1N6F1-F1
#
_entry.id   AF-U1N6F1-F1
#
_cell.length_a   1.000
_cell.length_b   1.000
_cell.length_c   1.000
_cell.angle_alpha   90.00
_cell.angle_beta   90.00
_cell.angle_gamma   90.00
#
_symmetry.space_group_name_H-M   'P 1'
#
loop_
_entity.id
_entity.type
_entity.pdbx_description
1 polymer ?
#
loop_
_entity_poly.entity_id
_entity_poly.type
_entity_poly.pdbx_seq_one_letter_code
_entity_poly.pdbx_strand_id
1 'polypeptide(L)' 'MIGKLVDIVRGALTMWGNDDPPVETPDYGRSVTYTPCRVCEEGRLEYNSETNADVCQTCGATFPRS' A
#
# COMPACT_ATOMS: atom_id res chain seq x y z
N MET A 1 -27.48 15.61 -5.30
CA MET A 1 -26.15 15.64 -5.94
C MET A 1 -25.24 16.65 -5.22
N ILE A 2 -24.81 16.38 -3.99
CA ILE A 2 -23.97 17.28 -3.17
C ILE A 2 -22.63 16.63 -2.77
N GLY A 3 -22.50 15.30 -2.96
CA GLY A 3 -21.33 14.54 -2.50
C GLY A 3 -20.04 14.73 -3.29
N LYS A 4 -20.07 15.27 -4.53
CA LYS A 4 -18.85 15.36 -5.38
C LYS A 4 -17.98 16.60 -5.11
N LEU A 5 -18.45 17.56 -4.32
CA LEU A 5 -17.64 18.76 -3.99
C LEU A 5 -16.73 18.56 -2.77
N VAL A 6 -16.99 17.57 -1.92
CA VAL A 6 -16.22 17.37 -0.68
C VAL A 6 -14.85 16.73 -0.95
N ASP A 7 -14.74 15.91 -1.99
CA ASP A 7 -13.47 15.26 -2.35
C ASP A 7 -12.42 16.25 -2.91
N ILE A 8 -12.85 17.31 -3.58
CA ILE A 8 -11.93 18.31 -4.17
C ILE A 8 -11.25 19.15 -3.08
N VAL A 9 -11.95 19.44 -1.97
CA VAL A 9 -11.40 20.26 -0.88
C VAL A 9 -10.43 19.46 0.00
N ARG A 10 -10.65 18.15 0.17
CA ARG A 10 -9.72 17.29 0.93
C ARG A 10 -8.36 17.15 0.24
N GLY A 11 -8.34 17.02 -1.09
CA GLY A 11 -7.09 16.91 -1.86
C GLY A 11 -6.18 18.13 -1.75
N ALA A 12 -6.77 19.32 -1.61
CA ALA A 12 -6.01 20.57 -1.49
C ALA A 12 -5.29 20.72 -0.13
N LEU A 13 -5.85 20.14 0.95
CA LEU A 13 -5.26 20.22 2.30
C LEU A 13 -4.11 19.23 2.51
N THR A 14 -4.12 18.08 1.84
CA THR A 14 -3.03 17.08 1.90
C THR A 14 -1.75 17.53 1.19
N MET A 15 -1.80 18.54 0.34
CA MET A 15 -0.64 18.97 -0.46
C MET A 15 0.37 19.84 0.33
N TRP A 16 0.04 20.22 1.57
CA TRP A 16 0.86 21.07 2.44
C TRP A 16 1.51 20.30 3.61
N GLY A 17 1.41 18.96 3.61
CA GLY A 17 2.21 18.11 4.48
C GLY A 17 3.61 18.00 3.92
N ASN A 18 4.58 18.63 4.57
CA ASN A 18 6.00 18.47 4.31
C ASN A 18 6.43 17.08 4.81
N ASP A 19 6.07 16.03 4.09
CA ASP A 19 6.66 14.71 4.29
C ASP A 19 7.91 14.63 3.42
N ASP A 20 9.07 14.93 4.02
CA ASP A 20 10.35 14.46 3.51
C ASP A 20 10.19 12.97 3.15
N PRO A 21 10.40 12.56 1.88
CA PRO A 21 10.26 11.16 1.53
C PRO A 21 11.26 10.37 2.40
N PRO A 22 10.82 9.32 3.12
CA PRO A 22 11.75 8.51 3.87
C PRO A 22 12.79 8.00 2.88
N VAL A 23 14.07 8.27 3.14
CA VAL A 23 15.17 7.69 2.37
C VAL A 23 15.11 6.20 2.63
N GLU A 24 14.40 5.48 1.76
CA GLU A 24 14.34 4.02 1.77
C GLU A 24 15.76 3.52 1.57
N THR A 25 16.42 3.14 2.67
CA THR A 25 17.70 2.46 2.61
C THR A 25 17.50 1.20 1.79
N PRO A 26 18.23 1.03 0.67
CA PRO A 26 18.00 -0.12 -0.18
C PRO A 26 18.34 -1.41 0.58
N ASP A 27 17.32 -2.22 0.84
CA ASP A 27 17.39 -3.50 1.54
C ASP A 27 17.97 -4.57 0.59
N TYR A 28 19.27 -4.45 0.28
CA TYR A 28 19.97 -5.42 -0.54
C TYR A 28 20.15 -6.72 0.26
N GLY A 29 19.44 -7.78 -0.14
CA GLY A 29 19.52 -9.09 0.51
C GLY A 29 18.17 -9.79 0.69
N ARG A 30 17.05 -9.06 0.53
CA ARG A 30 15.73 -9.68 0.49
C ARG A 30 15.42 -10.16 -0.91
N SER A 31 15.31 -11.47 -1.10
CA SER A 31 14.76 -12.02 -2.32
C SER A 31 13.35 -11.47 -2.49
N VAL A 32 13.15 -10.63 -3.51
CA VAL A 32 11.84 -10.13 -3.88
C VAL A 32 11.01 -11.30 -4.38
N THR A 33 10.29 -11.95 -3.47
CA THR A 33 9.36 -13.00 -3.82
C THR A 33 8.14 -12.33 -4.41
N TYR A 34 8.07 -12.29 -5.74
CA TYR A 34 6.91 -11.76 -6.45
C TYR A 34 5.78 -12.78 -6.38
N THR A 35 4.97 -12.70 -5.33
CA THR A 35 3.76 -13.51 -5.20
C THR A 35 2.58 -12.71 -5.77
N PRO A 36 1.93 -13.18 -6.86
CA PRO A 36 0.78 -12.48 -7.42
C PRO A 36 -0.42 -12.57 -6.48
N CYS A 37 -1.20 -11.50 -6.43
CA CYS A 37 -2.44 -11.48 -5.67
C CYS A 37 -3.52 -12.28 -6.40
N ARG A 38 -4.09 -13.29 -5.73
CA ARG A 38 -5.15 -14.14 -6.28
C ARG A 38 -6.54 -13.49 -6.29
N VAL A 39 -6.68 -12.27 -5.74
CA VAL A 39 -7.98 -11.56 -5.66
C VAL A 39 -8.16 -10.63 -6.85
N CYS A 40 -7.17 -9.77 -7.11
CA CYS A 40 -7.24 -8.79 -8.19
C CYS A 40 -6.37 -9.12 -9.39
N GLU A 41 -5.50 -10.13 -9.31
CA GLU A 41 -4.57 -10.57 -10.38
C GLU A 41 -3.60 -9.50 -10.94
N GLU A 42 -3.70 -8.26 -10.46
CA GLU A 42 -2.91 -7.11 -10.93
C GLU A 42 -1.85 -6.67 -9.90
N GLY A 43 -1.93 -7.19 -8.67
CA GLY A 43 -1.08 -6.76 -7.54
C GLY A 43 -0.10 -7.82 -7.08
N ARG A 44 0.93 -7.38 -6.34
CA ARG A 44 1.83 -8.26 -5.60
C ARG A 44 1.42 -8.32 -4.13
N LEU A 45 1.64 -9.48 -3.51
CA LEU A 45 1.57 -9.64 -2.07
C LEU A 45 2.90 -9.25 -1.43
N GLU A 46 2.84 -8.43 -0.40
CA GLU A 46 3.99 -8.08 0.44
C GLU A 46 3.72 -8.50 1.88
N TYR A 47 4.74 -9.06 2.52
CA TYR A 47 4.62 -9.50 3.90
C TYR A 47 4.57 -8.29 4.85
N ASN A 48 3.50 -8.21 5.63
CA ASN A 48 3.35 -7.30 6.76
C ASN A 48 3.72 -8.04 8.06
N SER A 49 4.83 -7.60 8.68
CA SER A 49 5.35 -8.17 9.92
C SER A 49 4.54 -7.83 11.16
N GLU A 50 3.81 -6.72 11.16
CA GLU A 50 3.00 -6.29 12.30
C GLU A 50 1.77 -7.18 12.45
N THR A 51 1.18 -7.60 11.33
CA THR A 51 -0.03 -8.44 11.30
C THR A 51 0.24 -9.90 11.00
N ASN A 52 1.50 -10.28 10.77
CA ASN A 52 1.90 -11.62 10.33
C ASN A 52 1.09 -12.12 9.12
N ALA A 53 0.96 -11.28 8.10
CA ALA A 53 0.11 -11.55 6.95
C ALA A 53 0.70 -11.00 5.65
N ASP A 54 0.41 -11.66 4.54
CA ASP A 54 0.71 -11.17 3.20
C ASP A 54 -0.41 -10.23 2.73
N VAL A 55 -0.09 -8.97 2.42
CA VAL A 55 -1.05 -7.93 2.01
C VAL A 55 -0.82 -7.53 0.56
N CYS A 56 -1.89 -7.46 -0.22
CA CYS A 56 -1.83 -6.97 -1.60
C CYS A 56 -1.74 -5.46 -1.64
N GLN A 57 -0.73 -4.93 -2.33
CA GLN A 57 -0.54 -3.48 -2.49
C GLN A 57 -1.56 -2.80 -3.42
N THR A 58 -2.28 -3.57 -4.24
CA THR A 58 -3.25 -3.02 -5.20
C THR A 58 -4.66 -3.00 -4.63
N CYS A 59 -5.13 -4.13 -4.06
CA CYS A 59 -6.50 -4.27 -3.58
C CYS A 59 -6.65 -4.36 -2.05
N GLY A 60 -5.55 -4.43 -1.29
CA GLY A 60 -5.57 -4.55 0.16
C GLY A 60 -5.95 -5.94 0.69
N ALA A 61 -6.12 -6.94 -0.18
CA ALA A 61 -6.41 -8.31 0.23
C ALA A 61 -5.32 -8.85 1.17
N THR A 62 -5.72 -9.41 2.31
CA THR A 62 -4.83 -9.88 3.38
C THR A 62 -4.92 -11.38 3.53
N PHE A 63 -3.77 -12.05 3.58
CA PHE A 63 -3.64 -13.50 3.71
C PHE A 63 -2.77 -13.83 4.94
N PRO A 64 -3.36 -14.35 6.03
CA PRO A 64 -2.59 -14.69 7.22
C PRO A 64 -1.58 -15.81 6.92
N ARG A 65 -0.36 -15.70 7.47
CA ARG A 65 0.59 -16.81 7.49
C ARG A 65 0.40 -17.62 8.77
N SER A 66 0.15 -18.91 8.61
CA SER A 66 0.00 -19.88 9.71
C SER A 66 1.34 -20.32 10.28
#